data_AF-A0A7J9W2K2-F1
#
_entry.id   AF-A0A7J9W2K2-F1
#
_cell.length_a   1.000
_cell.length_b   1.000
_cell.length_c   1.000
_cell.angle_alpha   90.00
_cell.angle_beta   90.00
_cell.angle_gamma   90.00
#
_symmetry.space_group_name_H-M   'P 1'
#
loop_
_entity.id
_entity.type
_entity.pdbx_description
1 polymer ?
#
loop_
_entity_poly.entity_id
_entity_poly.type
_entity_poly.pdbx_seq_one_letter_code
_entity_poly.pdbx_strand_id
1 'polypeptide(L)' 'MRPLTLRAGTCHEGPCPNVFDYTPQPGLVAVQGTRLADPDALAQLRNMPDHEAVVLVPRALLL' A
#
# COMPACT_ATOMS: atom_id res chain seq x y z
N MET A 1 -16.69 14.35 -1.30
CA MET A 1 -16.08 13.66 -0.15
C MET A 1 -14.64 13.32 -0.50
N ARG A 2 -13.70 13.43 0.45
CA ARG A 2 -12.31 13.01 0.26
C ARG A 2 -12.19 11.54 0.74
N PRO A 3 -11.92 10.57 -0.16
CA PRO A 3 -11.99 9.15 0.21
C PRO A 3 -10.81 8.66 1.06
N LEU A 4 -9.76 9.47 1.17
CA LEU A 4 -8.53 9.16 1.91
C LEU A 4 -8.26 10.23 2.97
N THR A 5 -8.06 9.78 4.21
CA THR A 5 -7.64 10.62 5.34
C THR A 5 -6.29 10.15 5.82
N LEU A 6 -5.27 11.03 5.84
CA LEU A 6 -3.91 10.67 6.27
C LEU A 6 -3.89 10.25 7.74
N ARG A 7 -3.21 9.14 8.03
CA ARG A 7 -3.09 8.54 9.38
C ARG A 7 -1.65 8.43 9.87
N ALA A 8 -0.73 8.07 8.98
CA ALA A 8 0.68 7.94 9.32
C ALA A 8 1.58 8.20 8.10
N GLY A 9 2.83 8.59 8.38
CA GLY A 9 3.87 8.88 7.41
C GLY A 9 5.07 9.49 8.14
N THR A 10 6.28 9.08 7.80
CA THR A 10 7.51 9.48 8.51
C THR A 10 8.22 10.68 7.90
N CYS A 11 7.78 11.16 6.73
CA CYS A 11 8.32 12.36 6.11
C CYS A 11 7.22 13.33 5.66
N HIS A 12 7.46 14.61 5.87
CA HIS A 12 6.60 15.71 5.39
C HIS A 12 6.67 15.83 3.85
N GLU A 13 7.81 15.44 3.26
CA GLU A 13 8.07 15.35 1.82
C GLU A 13 9.01 14.16 1.53
N GLY A 14 8.76 13.38 0.48
CA GLY A 14 9.61 12.24 0.08
C GLY A 14 8.87 10.90 -0.07
N PRO A 15 9.55 9.82 -0.51
CA PRO A 15 8.92 8.57 -0.94
C PRO A 15 8.47 7.67 0.22
N CYS A 16 8.35 8.20 1.44
CA CYS A 16 7.86 7.42 2.57
C CYS A 16 6.41 7.00 2.26
N PRO A 17 6.06 5.73 2.44
CA PRO A 17 4.69 5.28 2.26
C PRO A 17 3.81 5.96 3.32
N ASN A 18 2.81 6.70 2.84
CA ASN A 18 1.76 7.24 3.69
C ASN A 18 0.67 6.19 3.89
N VAL A 19 0.09 6.17 5.09
CA VAL A 19 -1.06 5.33 5.43
C VAL A 19 -2.29 6.22 5.55
N PHE A 20 -3.39 5.80 4.94
CA PHE A 20 -4.65 6.52 4.95
C PHE A 20 -5.79 5.61 5.38
N ASP A 21 -6.78 6.18 6.07
CA ASP A 21 -8.09 5.53 6.18
C ASP A 21 -8.82 5.65 4.85
N TYR A 22 -9.41 4.55 4.39
CA TYR A 22 -10.26 4.53 3.20
C TYR A 22 -11.74 4.59 3.61
N THR A 23 -12.34 5.78 3.51
CA THR A 23 -13.70 6.03 4.03
C THR A 23 -14.81 5.21 3.36
N PRO A 24 -14.73 4.80 2.07
CA PRO A 24 -15.75 3.95 1.46
C PRO A 24 -15.79 2.51 2.00
N GLN A 25 -14.71 2.02 2.64
CA GLN A 25 -14.68 0.70 3.28
C GLN A 25 -13.97 0.79 4.64
N PRO A 26 -14.74 1.11 5.70
CA PRO A 26 -14.20 1.21 7.06
C PRO A 26 -13.49 -0.08 7.50
N GLY A 27 -12.38 0.07 8.20
CA GLY A 27 -11.54 -1.05 8.65
C GLY A 27 -10.40 -1.42 7.70
N LEU A 28 -10.37 -0.84 6.49
CA LEU A 28 -9.24 -0.94 5.58
C LEU A 28 -8.37 0.33 5.62
N VAL A 29 -7.06 0.11 5.50
CA VAL A 29 -6.08 1.19 5.30
C VAL A 29 -5.52 1.11 3.89
N ALA A 30 -5.39 2.26 3.25
CA ALA A 30 -4.64 2.39 2.01
C ALA A 30 -3.18 2.73 2.34
N VAL A 31 -2.25 2.01 1.74
CA VAL A 31 -0.81 2.25 1.91
C VAL A 31 -0.24 2.70 0.57
N GLN A 32 0.30 3.91 0.51
CA GLN A 32 1.03 4.40 -0.66
C GLN A 32 2.33 3.61 -0.81
N GLY A 33 2.66 3.15 -2.01
CA GLY A 33 3.91 2.41 -2.24
C GLY A 33 4.19 2.20 -3.72
N THR A 34 5.30 1.55 -4.04
CA THR A 34 5.63 1.20 -5.43
C THR A 34 4.97 -0.13 -5.78
N ARG A 35 4.24 -0.21 -6.89
CA ARG A 35 3.67 -1.48 -7.35
C ARG A 35 4.80 -2.44 -7.74
N LEU A 36 4.76 -3.68 -7.25
CA LEU A 36 5.67 -4.73 -7.70
C LEU A 36 5.38 -5.06 -9.17
N ALA A 37 6.41 -4.93 -10.02
CA ALA A 37 6.30 -5.14 -11.47
C ALA A 37 7.19 -6.28 -11.98
N ASP A 38 7.98 -6.90 -11.10
CA ASP A 38 8.85 -8.03 -11.46
C ASP A 38 7.98 -9.29 -11.72
N PRO A 39 7.96 -9.82 -12.95
CA PRO A 39 7.12 -10.95 -13.30
C PRO A 39 7.55 -12.25 -12.59
N ASP A 40 8.84 -12.45 -12.33
CA ASP A 40 9.35 -13.64 -11.65
C ASP A 40 8.98 -13.61 -10.16
N ALA A 41 9.00 -12.43 -9.54
CA ALA A 41 8.51 -12.25 -8.17
C ALA A 41 6.99 -12.43 -8.08
N LEU A 42 6.22 -11.90 -9.04
CA LEU A 42 4.77 -12.07 -9.09
C LEU A 42 4.36 -13.54 -9.30
N ALA A 43 5.10 -14.30 -10.10
CA ALA A 43 4.85 -15.72 -10.33
C ALA A 43 5.02 -16.60 -9.06
N GLN A 44 5.72 -16.10 -8.04
CA GLN A 44 5.84 -16.79 -6.75
C GLN A 44 4.60 -16.63 -5.85
N LEU A 45 3.76 -15.63 -6.12
CA LEU A 45 2.53 -15.41 -5.38
C LEU A 45 1.50 -16.46 -5.80
N ARG A 46 0.93 -17.18 -4.84
CA ARG A 46 -0.11 -18.18 -5.11
C ARG A 46 -1.49 -17.55 -4.96
N ASN A 47 -2.37 -17.77 -5.93
CA ASN A 47 -3.80 -17.43 -5.88
C ASN A 47 -4.13 -15.94 -5.66
N MET A 48 -3.37 -15.01 -6.25
CA MET A 48 -3.70 -13.58 -6.17
C MET A 48 -4.85 -13.25 -7.14
N PRO A 49 -5.98 -12.70 -6.67
CA PRO A 49 -7.08 -12.23 -7.53
C PRO A 49 -6.65 -11.12 -8.48
N ASP A 50 -7.29 -11.04 -9.65
CA ASP A 50 -6.98 -10.04 -10.69
C ASP A 50 -7.14 -8.57 -10.24
N HIS A 51 -7.98 -8.33 -9.23
CA HIS A 51 -8.23 -6.99 -8.70
C HIS A 51 -7.24 -6.57 -7.60
N GLU A 52 -6.32 -7.47 -7.21
CA GLU A 52 -5.29 -7.20 -6.22
C GLU A 52 -3.97 -6.76 -6.86
N ALA A 53 -3.15 -6.05 -6.08
CA ALA A 53 -1.80 -5.68 -6.48
C ALA A 53 -0.88 -5.73 -5.26
N VAL A 54 0.36 -6.18 -5.47
CA VAL A 54 1.39 -6.11 -4.44
C VAL A 54 2.09 -4.77 -4.50
N VAL A 55 2.17 -4.11 -3.35
CA VAL A 55 2.90 -2.85 -3.16
C VAL A 55 4.12 -3.07 -2.27
N LEU A 56 5.25 -2.53 -2.70
CA LEU A 56 6.50 -2.54 -1.97
C LEU A 56 6.52 -1.37 -0.99
N VAL A 57 6.68 -1.71 0.29
CA VAL A 57 6.70 -0.80 1.43
C VAL A 57 7.98 -1.09 2.23
N PRO A 58 8.77 -0.08 2.63
CA PRO A 58 9.91 -0.26 3.51
C PRO A 58 9.57 -1.11 4.74
N ARG A 59 10.35 -2.17 4.97
CA ARG A 59 10.14 -3.12 6.08
C ARG A 59 10.00 -2.42 7.43
N ALA A 60 10.83 -1.40 7.70
CA ALA A 60 10.86 -0.67 8.97
C ALA A 60 9.54 0.05 9.34
N LEU A 61 8.56 0.08 8.43
CA LEU A 61 7.24 0.67 8.67
C LEU A 61 6.16 -0.38 8.95
N LEU A 62 6.48 -1.66 8.81
CA LEU A 62 5.58 -2.79 9.05
C LEU A 62 6.08 -3.75 10.14
N LEU A 63 7.41 -3.91 10.29
CA LEU A 63 8.09 -4.86 11.16
C LEU A 63 9.24 -4.19 11.91
#